data_AF-X0TBQ5-F1
#
_entry.id   AF-X0TBQ5-F1
#
_cell.length_a   1.000
_cell.length_b   1.000
_cell.length_c   1.000
_cell.angle_alpha   90.00
_cell.angle_beta   90.00
_cell.angle_gamma   90.00
#
_symmetry.space_group_name_H-M   'P 1'
#
loop_
_entity.id
_entity.type
_entity.pdbx_description
1 polymer ?
#
loop_
_entity_poly.entity_id
_entity_poly.type
_entity_poly.pdbx_seq_one_letter_code
_entity_poly.pdbx_strand_id
1 'polypeptide(L)' 'LSYREREIIKLRYGIGDGYTYTLEEVGRIFKVTRERVRQVEAKAIRKLQHPVRSRKLEGFMDHKTA' A
#
# COMPACT_ATOMS: atom_id res chain seq x y z
N LEU A 1 -6.99 4.43 6.57
CA LEU A 1 -6.91 4.59 5.09
C LEU A 1 -8.33 4.63 4.56
N SER A 2 -8.58 5.28 3.42
CA SER A 2 -9.87 5.09 2.73
C SER A 2 -9.96 3.67 2.18
N TYR A 3 -11.17 3.20 1.84
CA TYR A 3 -11.37 1.90 1.20
C TYR A 3 -10.48 1.75 -0.03
N ARG A 4 -10.50 2.75 -0.92
CA ARG A 4 -9.71 2.74 -2.16
C ARG A 4 -8.19 2.71 -1.91
N GLU A 5 -7.70 3.47 -0.93
CA GLU A 5 -6.28 3.43 -0.53
C GLU A 5 -5.88 2.05 -0.02
N ARG A 6 -6.74 1.42 0.80
CA ARG A 6 -6.49 0.09 1.35
C ARG A 6 -6.44 -0.98 0.26
N GLU A 7 -7.42 -1.01 -0.64
CA GLU A 7 -7.49 -2.02 -1.70
C GLU A 7 -6.34 -1.87 -2.71
N ILE A 8 -5.97 -0.63 -3.06
CA ILE A 8 -4.80 -0.38 -3.92
C ILE A 8 -3.51 -0.93 -3.27
N ILE A 9 -3.29 -0.65 -1.98
CA ILE A 9 -2.11 -1.17 -1.28
C ILE A 9 -2.15 -2.70 -1.18
N LYS A 10 -3.31 -3.30 -0.89
CA LYS A 10 -3.42 -4.76 -0.85
C LYS A 10 -2.98 -5.41 -2.16
N LEU A 11 -3.52 -4.96 -3.28
CA LEU A 11 -3.17 -5.50 -4.60
C LEU A 11 -1.71 -5.20 -4.98
N ARG A 12 -1.21 -4.00 -4.69
CA ARG A 12 0.19 -3.64 -5.03
C ARG A 12 1.21 -4.51 -4.30
N TYR A 13 0.92 -4.88 -3.05
CA TYR A 13 1.84 -5.63 -2.18
C TYR A 13 1.42 -7.11 -1.98
N GLY A 14 0.42 -7.61 -2.71
CA GLY A 14 -0.07 -8.99 -2.60
C GLY A 14 -0.60 -9.37 -1.23
N ILE A 15 -1.15 -8.40 -0.49
CA ILE A 15 -1.65 -8.61 0.88
C ILE A 15 -3.03 -9.25 0.80
N GLY A 16 -3.07 -10.57 1.01
CA GLY A 16 -4.28 -11.37 1.14
C GLY A 16 -4.39 -12.47 0.08
N ASP A 17 -4.05 -12.16 -1.18
CA ASP A 17 -4.08 -13.11 -2.30
C ASP A 17 -2.69 -13.63 -2.69
N GLY A 18 -1.62 -13.01 -2.19
CA GLY A 18 -0.23 -13.41 -2.45
C GLY A 18 0.33 -12.94 -3.80
N TYR A 19 -0.44 -12.19 -4.59
CA TYR A 19 -0.02 -11.74 -5.91
C TYR A 19 0.17 -10.22 -5.96
N THR A 20 1.36 -9.78 -6.37
CA THR A 20 1.64 -8.35 -6.56
C THR A 20 1.17 -7.89 -7.94
N TYR A 21 0.28 -6.91 -7.98
CA TYR A 21 -0.19 -6.30 -9.22
C TYR A 21 0.65 -5.07 -9.57
N THR A 22 0.90 -4.86 -10.85
CA THR A 22 1.54 -3.66 -11.37
C THR A 22 0.64 -2.42 -11.23
N LEU A 23 1.22 -1.22 -11.26
CA LEU A 23 0.45 0.04 -11.26
C LEU A 23 -0.58 0.10 -12.40
N GLU A 24 -0.27 -0.54 -13.52
CA GLU A 24 -1.11 -0.54 -14.72
C GLU A 24 -2.27 -1.52 -14.61
N GLU A 25 -2.05 -2.71 -14.04
CA GLU A 25 -3.13 -3.66 -13.73
C GLU A 25 -4.09 -3.10 -12.67
N VAL A 26 -3.56 -2.51 -11.60
CA VAL A 26 -4.38 -1.83 -10.60
C VAL A 26 -5.12 -0.64 -11.22
N GLY A 27 -4.48 0.09 -12.14
CA GLY A 27 -5.11 1.16 -12.90
C GLY A 27 -6.33 0.67 -13.70
N ARG A 28 -6.19 -0.46 -14.39
CA ARG A 28 -7.28 -1.13 -15.12
C ARG A 28 -8.43 -1.53 -14.20
N ILE A 29 -8.14 -2.16 -13.06
CA ILE A 29 -9.16 -2.60 -12.07
C ILE A 29 -9.96 -1.41 -11.53
N PHE A 30 -9.28 -0.31 -11.18
CA PHE A 30 -9.92 0.87 -10.59
C PHE A 30 -10.37 1.92 -11.63
N LYS A 31 -10.25 1.62 -12.93
CA LYS A 31 -10.55 2.53 -14.04
C LYS A 31 -9.88 3.90 -13.88
N VAL A 32 -8.60 3.90 -13.56
CA VAL A 32 -7.77 5.11 -13.40
C VAL A 32 -6.43 4.95 -14.10
N THR A 33 -5.77 6.08 -14.33
CA THR A 33 -4.44 6.07 -14.93
C THR A 33 -3.40 5.46 -13.99
N ARG A 34 -2.34 4.90 -14.58
CA ARG A 34 -1.16 4.39 -13.85
C ARG A 34 -0.61 5.41 -12.85
N GLU A 35 -0.48 6.67 -13.28
CA GLU A 35 0.04 7.74 -12.43
C GLU A 35 -0.89 8.04 -11.25
N ARG A 36 -2.22 7.93 -11.45
CA ARG A 36 -3.16 8.10 -10.34
C ARG A 36 -2.99 7.02 -9.28
N VAL A 37 -2.73 5.77 -9.67
CA VAL A 37 -2.44 4.69 -8.72
C VAL A 37 -1.15 5.00 -7.94
N ARG A 38 -0.09 5.45 -8.62
CA ARG A 38 1.18 5.84 -7.99
C ARG A 38 1.00 6.93 -6.94
N GLN A 39 0.21 7.95 -7.24
CA GLN A 39 -0.10 9.04 -6.29
C GLN A 39 -0.86 8.53 -5.07
N VAL A 40 -1.86 7.66 -5.27
CA VAL A 40 -2.64 7.09 -4.18
C VAL A 40 -1.78 6.19 -3.30
N GLU A 41 -0.91 5.38 -3.91
CA GLU A 41 0.07 4.56 -3.21
C GLU A 41 0.99 5.41 -2.32
N ALA A 42 1.63 6.45 -2.89
CA ALA A 42 2.50 7.34 -2.13
C ALA A 42 1.77 8.02 -0.96
N LYS A 43 0.52 8.47 -1.18
CA LYS A 43 -0.32 9.08 -0.14
C LYS A 43 -0.67 8.08 0.97
N ALA A 44 -0.98 6.84 0.61
CA ALA A 44 -1.32 5.78 1.55
C ALA A 44 -0.10 5.36 2.39
N ILE A 45 1.08 5.22 1.76
CA ILE A 45 2.34 4.91 2.47
C ILE A 45 2.69 6.03 3.45
N ARG A 46 2.65 7.30 3.02
CA ARG A 46 2.90 8.44 3.91
C ARG A 46 1.95 8.45 5.11
N LYS A 47 0.69 8.06 4.88
CA LYS A 47 -0.31 7.89 5.94
C LYS A 47 -0.01 6.74 6.89
N LEU A 48 0.62 5.66 6.44
CA LEU A 48 1.02 4.51 7.27
C LEU A 48 2.28 4.78 8.07
N GLN A 49 3.23 5.55 7.51
CA GLN A 49 4.46 5.99 8.17
C GLN A 49 4.23 6.98 9.31
N HIS A 50 3.02 7.54 9.44
CA HIS A 50 2.71 8.47 10.52
C HIS A 50 2.83 7.77 11.89
N PRO A 51 3.49 8.37 12.92
CA PRO A 51 3.82 7.71 14.19
C PRO A 51 2.66 6.98 14.87
N VAL A 52 1.48 7.61 14.87
CA VAL A 52 0.25 7.04 15.46
C VAL A 52 -0.14 5.69 14.81
N ARG A 53 0.16 5.49 13.53
CA ARG A 53 -0.15 4.26 12.78
C ARG A 53 1.05 3.32 12.69
N SER A 54 2.27 3.85 12.55
CA SER A 54 3.48 3.05 12.50
C SER A 54 3.73 2.29 13.80
N ARG A 55 3.35 2.83 14.97
CA ARG A 55 3.44 2.12 16.26
C ARG A 55 2.74 0.77 16.28
N LYS A 56 1.64 0.61 15.53
CA LYS A 56 0.94 -0.68 15.40
C LYS A 56 1.68 -1.68 14.50
N LEU A 57 2.61 -1.18 13.70
CA LEU A 57 3.41 -1.96 12.75
C LEU A 57 4.82 -2.22 13.28
N GLU A 58 5.26 -1.50 14.32
CA GLU A 58 6.59 -1.67 14.95
C GLU A 58 6.84 -3.12 15.40
N GLY A 59 5.83 -3.82 15.93
CA GLY A 59 5.97 -5.23 16.34
C GLY A 59 6.23 -6.23 15.19
N PHE A 60 6.08 -5.79 13.94
CA PHE A 60 6.41 -6.59 12.75
C PHE A 60 7.77 -6.23 12.14
N MET A 61 8.41 -5.16 12.63
CA MET A 61 9.75 -4.77 12.19
C MET A 61 10.74 -5.65 12.96
N ASP A 62 11.24 -6.68 12.31
CA ASP A 62 12.27 -7.53 12.88
C ASP A 62 13.55 -6.68 13.05
N HIS A 63 13.89 -6.35 14.30
CA HIS A 63 15.14 -5.67 14.62
C HIS A 63 16.29 -6.67 14.48
N LYS A 64 16.61 -7.09 13.25
CA LYS A 64 17.95 -7.62 12.97
C LYS A 64 18.92 -6.46 12.97
N THR A 65 19.28 -6.02 14.17
CA THR A 65 20.56 -5.38 14.45
C THR A 65 21.66 -6.27 13.88
N ALA A 66 22.35 -5.76 12.87
CA ALA A 66 23.73 -6.13 12.59
C ALA A 66 24.63 -5.55 13.68
#